data_AF-A0A8J2Y8M8-F1
#
_entry.id   AF-A0A8J2Y8M8-F1
#
_cell.length_a   1.000
_cell.length_b   1.000
_cell.length_c   1.000
_cell.angle_alpha   90.00
_cell.angle_beta   90.00
_cell.angle_gamma   90.00
#
_symmetry.space_group_name_H-M   'P 1'
#
loop_
_entity.id
_entity.type
_entity.pdbx_description
1 polymer ?
#
loop_
_entity_poly.entity_id
_entity_poly.type
_entity_poly.pdbx_seq_one_letter_code
_entity_poly.pdbx_strand_id
1 'polypeptide(L)'
;MPEKDPATKDTGKVVSEVSELGSNKIHHILQDKHAWDLEVKNKNSWEDVSKVISNVMRNGTESAYKTVRMKSMKVNGQTVDVTFVRLKDGTIKILDAWVKTR
;
A
#
# COMPACT_ATOMS: atom_id res chain seq x y z
N MET A 1 -3.13 -29.65 22.72
CA MET A 1 -2.64 -29.06 21.45
C MET A 1 -3.62 -27.95 21.11
N PRO A 2 -3.28 -26.67 21.24
CA PRO A 2 -4.24 -25.61 20.94
C PRO A 2 -4.46 -25.53 19.44
N GLU A 3 -5.73 -25.53 19.06
CA GLU A 3 -6.27 -25.28 17.73
C GLU A 3 -5.65 -24.01 17.13
N LYS A 4 -5.26 -24.08 15.85
CA LYS A 4 -4.90 -22.90 15.08
C LYS A 4 -6.19 -22.13 14.79
N ASP A 5 -6.33 -20.99 15.45
CA ASP A 5 -7.38 -20.01 15.15
C ASP A 5 -7.46 -19.73 13.64
N PRO A 6 -8.66 -19.68 13.05
CA PRO A 6 -8.83 -19.33 11.64
C PRO A 6 -8.37 -17.90 11.44
N ALA A 7 -7.42 -17.71 10.51
CA ALA A 7 -6.82 -16.45 10.13
C ALA A 7 -7.84 -15.30 10.07
N THR A 8 -7.85 -14.48 11.11
CA THR A 8 -8.62 -13.25 11.16
C THR A 8 -8.09 -12.35 10.06
N LYS A 9 -8.93 -12.00 9.09
CA LYS A 9 -8.58 -11.07 8.02
C LYS A 9 -8.33 -9.71 8.65
N ASP A 10 -7.06 -9.43 8.95
CA ASP A 10 -6.57 -8.15 9.47
C ASP A 10 -6.64 -7.10 8.34
N THR A 11 -7.85 -6.57 8.13
CA THR A 11 -8.15 -5.55 7.11
C THR A 11 -8.00 -4.13 7.65
N GLY A 12 -7.69 -3.96 8.94
CA GLY A 12 -7.72 -2.65 9.61
C GLY A 12 -6.37 -2.12 10.08
N LYS A 13 -5.33 -2.95 10.25
CA LYS A 13 -4.06 -2.47 10.81
C LYS A 13 -3.21 -1.84 9.71
N VAL A 14 -2.56 -0.72 9.98
CA VAL A 14 -1.53 -0.16 9.09
C VAL A 14 -0.24 -0.96 9.29
N VAL A 15 0.44 -1.38 8.22
CA VAL A 15 1.75 -2.07 8.33
C VAL A 15 2.83 -1.07 8.75
N SER A 16 3.87 -1.52 9.47
CA SER A 16 4.90 -0.63 10.03
C SER A 16 5.56 0.23 8.96
N GLU A 17 5.80 -0.35 7.79
CA GLU A 17 6.44 0.32 6.65
C GLU A 17 5.60 1.46 6.05
N VAL A 18 4.28 1.45 6.29
CA VAL A 18 3.37 2.54 5.92
C VAL A 18 3.28 3.56 7.06
N SER A 19 3.20 3.13 8.32
CA SER A 19 3.10 4.05 9.46
C SER A 19 4.38 4.87 9.71
N GLU A 20 5.53 4.35 9.28
CA GLU A 20 6.84 5.01 9.44
C GLU A 20 7.15 6.00 8.29
N LEU A 21 6.22 6.19 7.33
CA LEU A 21 6.42 7.13 6.24
C LEU A 21 6.48 8.58 6.74
N GLY A 22 7.56 9.27 6.37
CA GLY A 22 7.70 10.70 6.66
C GLY A 22 6.71 11.57 5.89
N SER A 23 6.40 12.74 6.44
CA SER A 23 5.43 13.71 5.90
C SER A 23 5.64 14.06 4.43
N ASN A 24 6.89 14.23 3.99
CA ASN A 24 7.21 14.53 2.58
C ASN A 24 6.76 13.42 1.62
N LYS A 25 6.91 12.15 2.03
CA LYS A 25 6.47 11.00 1.21
C LYS A 25 4.95 10.89 1.23
N ILE A 26 4.32 11.08 2.40
CA ILE A 26 2.87 11.13 2.53
C ILE A 26 2.30 12.19 1.58
N HIS A 27 2.85 13.41 1.62
CA HIS A 27 2.42 14.49 0.74
C HIS A 27 2.59 14.14 -0.74
N HIS A 28 3.70 13.49 -1.12
CA HIS A 28 3.90 13.00 -2.49
C HIS A 28 2.81 12.02 -2.93
N ILE A 29 2.56 10.99 -2.11
CA ILE A 29 1.59 9.93 -2.41
C ILE A 29 0.17 10.51 -2.51
N LEU A 30 -0.19 11.51 -1.71
CA LEU A 30 -1.51 12.13 -1.75
C LEU A 30 -1.71 13.11 -2.93
N GLN A 31 -0.72 13.33 -3.80
CA GLN A 31 -0.87 14.22 -4.95
C GLN A 31 -1.95 13.72 -5.93
N ASP A 32 -2.68 14.66 -6.55
CA ASP A 32 -3.80 14.39 -7.46
C ASP A 32 -3.48 13.42 -8.62
N LYS A 33 -2.22 13.40 -9.08
CA LYS A 33 -1.74 12.49 -10.11
C LYS A 33 -1.87 11.00 -9.73
N HIS A 34 -2.07 10.68 -8.45
CA HIS A 34 -2.19 9.32 -7.94
C HIS A 34 -3.65 8.83 -7.82
N ALA A 35 -4.63 9.65 -8.23
CA ALA A 35 -6.03 9.27 -8.46
C ALA A 35 -6.73 8.54 -7.28
N TRP A 36 -6.37 8.91 -6.04
CA TRP A 36 -6.95 8.32 -4.82
C TRP A 36 -8.46 8.54 -4.69
N ASP A 37 -9.02 9.56 -5.35
CA ASP A 37 -10.46 9.84 -5.41
C ASP A 37 -11.28 8.71 -6.04
N LEU A 38 -10.65 7.83 -6.82
CA LEU A 38 -11.31 6.64 -7.38
C LEU A 38 -11.43 5.49 -6.38
N GLU A 39 -10.63 5.49 -5.31
CA GLU A 39 -10.54 4.36 -4.36
C GLU A 39 -11.02 4.75 -2.95
N VAL A 40 -10.74 5.96 -2.50
CA VAL A 40 -11.10 6.45 -1.17
C VAL A 40 -12.02 7.65 -1.26
N LYS A 41 -12.96 7.75 -0.31
CA LYS A 41 -13.90 8.89 -0.24
C LYS A 41 -13.19 10.23 -0.02
N ASN A 42 -12.09 10.23 0.73
CA ASN A 42 -11.28 11.41 1.00
C ASN A 42 -9.85 11.19 0.52
N LYS A 43 -9.53 11.63 -0.70
CA LYS A 43 -8.20 11.50 -1.29
C LYS A 43 -7.08 12.19 -0.50
N ASN A 44 -7.40 13.16 0.36
CA ASN A 44 -6.42 13.88 1.18
C ASN A 44 -6.23 13.23 2.57
N SER A 45 -7.01 12.18 2.87
CA SER A 45 -6.90 11.45 4.13
C SER A 45 -5.79 10.40 4.04
N TRP A 46 -4.64 10.69 4.67
CA TRP A 46 -3.59 9.69 4.79
C TRP A 46 -4.08 8.44 5.52
N GLU A 47 -4.99 8.58 6.49
CA GLU A 47 -5.52 7.42 7.21
C GLU A 47 -6.21 6.44 6.26
N ASP A 48 -7.08 6.92 5.37
CA ASP A 48 -7.80 6.07 4.42
C ASP A 48 -6.86 5.46 3.39
N VAL A 49 -5.97 6.27 2.82
CA VAL A 49 -4.97 5.84 1.85
C VAL A 49 -4.01 4.81 2.46
N SER A 50 -3.56 5.00 3.70
CA SER A 50 -2.63 4.10 4.40
C SER A 50 -3.22 2.71 4.63
N LYS A 51 -4.54 2.61 4.87
CA LYS A 51 -5.25 1.32 5.01
C LYS A 51 -5.26 0.56 3.68
N VAL A 52 -5.53 1.26 2.57
CA VAL A 52 -5.47 0.68 1.22
C VAL A 52 -4.07 0.19 0.90
N ILE A 53 -3.05 1.05 1.06
CA ILE A 53 -1.64 0.69 0.80
C ILE A 53 -1.23 -0.51 1.66
N SER A 54 -1.61 -0.53 2.94
CA SER A 54 -1.31 -1.67 3.84
C SER A 54 -1.96 -2.97 3.36
N ASN A 55 -3.19 -2.90 2.86
CA ASN A 55 -3.86 -4.06 2.26
C ASN A 55 -3.12 -4.55 1.02
N VAL A 56 -2.69 -3.66 0.13
CA VAL A 56 -1.88 -4.01 -1.05
C VAL A 56 -0.54 -4.62 -0.65
N MET A 57 0.13 -4.10 0.38
CA MET A 57 1.41 -4.63 0.84
C MET A 57 1.28 -6.06 1.38
N ARG A 58 0.19 -6.38 2.09
CA ARG A 58 -0.08 -7.73 2.59
C ARG A 58 -0.50 -8.70 1.50
N ASN A 59 -1.46 -8.30 0.66
CA ASN A 59 -2.22 -9.22 -0.19
C ASN A 59 -1.93 -9.06 -1.69
N GLY A 60 -1.23 -8.00 -2.08
CA GLY A 60 -0.90 -7.71 -3.47
C GLY A 60 0.14 -8.65 -4.04
N THR A 61 0.00 -8.91 -5.34
CA THR A 61 0.95 -9.72 -6.11
C THR A 61 2.22 -8.91 -6.35
N GLU A 62 3.36 -9.45 -5.94
CA GLU A 62 4.66 -8.81 -6.13
C GLU A 62 5.20 -9.07 -7.54
N SER A 63 5.76 -8.03 -8.16
CA SER A 63 6.40 -8.07 -9.48
C SER A 63 7.63 -7.16 -9.54
N ALA A 64 8.47 -7.34 -10.55
CA ALA A 64 9.58 -6.43 -10.83
C ALA A 64 9.04 -5.15 -11.49
N TYR A 65 9.53 -3.99 -11.05
CA TYR A 65 9.17 -2.69 -11.61
C TYR A 65 10.42 -1.81 -11.75
N LYS A 66 10.89 -1.63 -12.99
CA LYS A 66 12.15 -0.94 -13.28
C LYS A 66 13.29 -1.53 -12.42
N THR A 67 13.93 -0.73 -11.56
CA THR A 67 15.00 -1.14 -10.64
C THR A 67 14.50 -1.52 -9.24
N VAL A 68 13.19 -1.50 -9.01
CA VAL A 68 12.56 -1.71 -7.71
C VAL A 68 11.51 -2.84 -7.78
N ARG A 69 10.82 -3.09 -6.66
CA ARG A 69 9.70 -4.02 -6.58
C ARG A 69 8.39 -3.26 -6.57
N MET A 70 7.32 -3.92 -7.00
CA MET A 70 5.97 -3.39 -6.96
C MET A 70 5.01 -4.48 -6.47
N LYS A 71 4.04 -4.10 -5.65
CA LYS A 71 2.86 -4.91 -5.34
C LYS A 71 1.63 -4.27 -5.97
N SER A 72 0.84 -5.09 -6.65
CA SER A 72 -0.40 -4.67 -7.30
C SER A 72 -1.57 -5.46 -6.76
N MET A 73 -2.69 -4.79 -6.51
CA MET A 73 -3.93 -5.44 -6.08
C MET A 73 -5.13 -4.72 -6.65
N LYS A 74 -6.18 -5.48 -6.98
CA LYS A 74 -7.48 -4.90 -7.32
C LYS A 74 -8.28 -4.64 -6.05
N VAL A 75 -8.66 -3.39 -5.81
CA VAL A 75 -9.52 -2.95 -4.70
C VAL A 75 -10.71 -2.23 -5.34
N ASN A 76 -11.95 -2.57 -4.95
CA ASN A 76 -13.18 -1.92 -5.43
C ASN A 76 -13.34 -1.70 -6.95
N GLY A 77 -12.73 -2.56 -7.78
CA GLY A 77 -12.79 -2.41 -9.24
C GLY A 77 -11.57 -1.72 -9.85
N GLN A 78 -10.78 -1.03 -9.03
CA GLN A 78 -9.59 -0.28 -9.41
C GLN A 78 -8.31 -1.05 -9.04
N THR A 79 -7.21 -0.84 -9.78
CA THR A 79 -5.92 -1.45 -9.44
C THR A 79 -5.08 -0.43 -8.70
N VAL A 80 -4.56 -0.82 -7.54
CA VAL A 80 -3.62 -0.01 -6.74
C VAL A 80 -2.24 -0.64 -6.83
N ASP A 81 -1.26 0.17 -7.22
CA ASP A 81 0.14 -0.20 -7.35
C ASP A 81 0.95 0.49 -6.24
N VAL A 82 1.80 -0.27 -5.55
CA VAL A 82 2.68 0.22 -4.49
C VAL A 82 4.11 -0.21 -4.82
N THR A 83 5.02 0.75 -4.93
CA THR A 83 6.44 0.48 -5.19
C THR A 83 7.25 0.53 -3.90
N PHE A 84 8.21 -0.39 -3.78
CA PHE A 84 9.05 -0.50 -2.61
C PHE A 84 10.43 -1.09 -2.94
N VAL A 85 11.37 -0.87 -2.03
CA VAL A 85 12.66 -1.56 -2.02
C VAL A 85 12.75 -2.45 -0.80
N ARG A 86 13.41 -3.60 -0.94
CA ARG A 86 13.80 -4.46 0.18
C ARG A 86 15.29 -4.27 0.41
N LEU A 87 15.64 -3.77 1.59
CA LEU A 87 17.02 -3.60 2.01
C LEU A 87 17.67 -4.95 2.34
N LYS A 88 19.00 -4.95 2.47
CA LYS A 88 19.77 -6.17 2.77
C LYS A 88 19.38 -6.82 4.11
N ASP A 89 18.93 -6.03 5.07
CA ASP A 89 18.44 -6.47 6.39
C ASP A 89 16.98 -6.96 6.36
N GLY A 90 16.34 -6.98 5.19
CA GLY A 90 14.94 -7.37 5.03
C GLY A 90 13.93 -6.24 5.19
N THR A 91 14.36 -5.04 5.64
CA THR A 91 13.50 -3.87 5.81
C THR A 91 12.87 -3.49 4.47
N ILE A 92 11.55 -3.32 4.46
CA ILE A 92 10.81 -2.81 3.30
C ILE A 92 10.67 -1.29 3.43
N LYS A 93 10.99 -0.55 2.37
CA LYS A 93 10.78 0.90 2.29
C LYS A 93 9.88 1.24 1.12
N ILE A 94 8.73 1.82 1.43
CA ILE A 94 7.78 2.30 0.42
C ILE A 94 8.34 3.55 -0.26
N LEU A 95 8.27 3.54 -1.59
CA LEU A 95 8.74 4.62 -2.44
C LEU A 95 7.59 5.49 -2.93
N ASP A 96 6.55 4.85 -3.47
CA ASP A 96 5.40 5.50 -4.08
C ASP A 96 4.18 4.56 -4.09
N ALA A 97 2.98 5.11 -4.20
CA ALA A 97 1.74 4.36 -4.30
C ALA A 97 0.68 5.15 -5.08
N TRP A 98 -0.05 4.48 -5.96
CA TRP A 98 -1.08 5.14 -6.77
C TRP A 98 -2.19 4.20 -7.22
N VAL A 99 -3.31 4.82 -7.56
CA VAL A 99 -4.40 4.17 -8.25
C VAL A 99 -4.12 4.18 -9.76
N LYS A 100 -4.04 3.01 -10.37
CA LYS A 100 -3.79 2.85 -11.80
C LYS A 100 -5.03 3.24 -12.61
N THR A 101 -4.94 4.37 -13.31
CA THR A 101 -5.90 4.78 -14.34
C THR A 101 -5.49 4.19 -15.69
N ARG A 102 -6.48 3.90 -16.55
CA ARG A 102 -6.26 3.30 -17.88
C ARG A 102 -5.56 4.25 -18.84
#